data_AF-A0A7S2J655-F1
#
_entry.id   AF-A0A7S2J655-F1
#
_cell.length_a   1.000
_cell.length_b   1.000
_cell.length_c   1.000
_cell.angle_alpha   90.00
_cell.angle_beta   90.00
_cell.angle_gamma   90.00
#
_symmetry.space_group_name_H-M   'P 1'
#
loop_
_entity.id
_entity.type
_entity.pdbx_description
1 polymer ?
#
loop_
_entity_poly.entity_id
_entity_poly.type
_entity_poly.pdbx_seq_one_letter_code
_entity_poly.pdbx_strand_id
1 'polypeptide(L)'
;EPEREAGEPPAWRWKEAKECHKSCGMDSECHKKCPKPWERFAKKCEMMKPIVECHRSCGRDFACHTKCPMPQCPRMQAKVQAAIDCHGACQEGDRECHRACPK
;
A
#
# COMPACT_ATOMS: atom_id res chain seq x y z
N GLU A 1 13.60 -8.42 20.18
CA GLU A 1 13.72 -8.00 18.77
C GLU A 1 12.98 -6.68 18.60
N PRO A 2 13.60 -5.58 18.12
CA PRO A 2 12.81 -4.41 17.79
C PRO A 2 12.28 -4.56 16.36
N GLU A 3 10.97 -4.72 16.29
CA GLU A 3 10.13 -4.65 15.10
C GLU A 3 10.44 -3.35 14.34
N ARG A 4 11.19 -3.46 13.24
CA ARG A 4 11.51 -2.31 12.38
C ARG A 4 10.29 -1.90 11.59
N GLU A 5 9.95 -0.62 11.68
CA GLU A 5 8.78 0.02 11.08
C GLU A 5 8.50 -0.42 9.64
N ALA A 6 7.22 -0.65 9.38
CA ALA A 6 6.70 -1.14 8.12
C ALA A 6 6.80 -0.08 7.01
N GLY A 7 7.99 0.16 6.45
CA GLY A 7 8.06 1.14 5.36
C GLY A 7 9.41 1.54 4.79
N GLU A 8 10.53 1.30 5.47
CA GLU A 8 11.83 1.80 4.96
C GLU A 8 12.81 0.66 4.70
N PRO A 9 13.52 0.65 3.54
CA PRO A 9 14.66 -0.23 3.38
C PRO A 9 15.66 0.06 4.51
N PRO A 10 16.26 -0.96 5.13
CA PRO A 10 17.22 -0.71 6.19
C PRO A 10 18.38 0.15 5.66
N ALA A 11 18.90 1.05 6.49
CA ALA A 11 19.91 2.04 6.10
C ALA A 11 21.14 1.44 5.37
N TRP A 12 21.51 0.19 5.68
CA TRP A 12 22.60 -0.50 5.00
C TRP A 12 22.35 -0.73 3.50
N ARG A 13 21.09 -0.96 3.09
CA ARG A 13 20.73 -1.22 1.69
C ARG A 13 20.85 0.04 0.83
N TRP A 14 20.69 1.21 1.44
CA TRP A 14 20.92 2.51 0.81
C TRP A 14 22.40 2.82 0.65
N LYS A 15 23.19 2.49 1.68
CA LYS A 15 24.64 2.64 1.64
C LYS A 15 25.24 1.80 0.50
N GLU A 16 24.85 0.53 0.40
CA GLU A 16 25.31 -0.38 -0.65
C GLU A 16 24.95 0.10 -2.06
N ALA A 17 23.72 0.58 -2.27
CA ALA A 17 23.30 1.13 -3.56
C ALA A 17 24.14 2.37 -3.95
N LYS A 18 24.42 3.25 -2.99
CA LYS A 18 25.25 4.45 -3.21
C LYS A 18 26.70 4.09 -3.56
N GLU A 19 27.27 3.10 -2.88
CA GLU A 19 28.62 2.62 -3.16
C GLU A 19 28.72 1.97 -4.55
N CYS A 20 27.73 1.16 -4.94
CA CYS A 20 27.64 0.59 -6.28
C CYS A 20 27.50 1.66 -7.37
N HIS A 21 26.62 2.65 -7.19
CA HIS A 21 26.46 3.73 -8.16
C HIS A 21 27.75 4.54 -8.33
N LYS A 22 28.50 4.75 -7.23
CA LYS A 22 29.79 5.43 -7.27
C LYS A 22 30.84 4.64 -8.05
N SER A 23 30.88 3.31 -7.96
CA SER A 23 31.86 2.50 -8.68
C SER A 23 31.54 2.34 -10.17
N CYS A 24 30.27 2.43 -10.57
CA CYS A 24 29.86 2.29 -11.97
C CYS A 24 30.15 3.51 -12.86
N GLY A 25 30.39 4.70 -12.29
CA GLY A 25 30.55 5.92 -13.09
C GLY A 25 29.31 6.20 -13.97
N MET A 26 29.50 6.35 -15.28
CA MET A 26 28.44 6.58 -16.27
C MET A 26 27.94 5.29 -16.96
N ASP A 27 28.40 4.10 -16.55
CA ASP A 27 28.02 2.86 -17.21
C ASP A 27 26.58 2.44 -16.89
N SER A 28 25.71 2.60 -17.88
CA SER A 28 24.28 2.32 -17.74
C SER A 28 23.97 0.83 -17.52
N GLU A 29 24.79 -0.07 -18.06
CA GLU A 29 24.65 -1.52 -17.87
C GLU A 29 24.98 -1.95 -16.42
N CYS A 30 25.99 -1.32 -15.81
CA CYS A 30 26.37 -1.48 -14.43
C CYS A 30 25.29 -0.94 -13.49
N HIS A 31 24.71 0.23 -13.78
CA HIS A 31 23.62 0.81 -12.98
C HIS A 31 22.41 -0.13 -12.87
N LYS A 32 22.07 -0.85 -13.94
CA LYS A 32 20.94 -1.81 -13.93
C LYS A 32 21.14 -2.95 -12.93
N LYS A 33 22.40 -3.29 -12.62
CA LYS A 33 22.79 -4.39 -11.72
C LYS A 33 22.92 -3.94 -10.26
N CYS A 34 22.97 -2.64 -9.99
CA CYS A 34 23.05 -2.15 -8.63
C CYS A 34 21.78 -2.48 -7.82
N PRO A 35 21.90 -2.60 -6.48
CA PRO A 35 20.75 -2.85 -5.62
C PRO A 35 19.67 -1.79 -5.83
N LYS A 36 18.41 -2.22 -5.83
CA LYS A 36 17.22 -1.36 -5.96
C LYS A 36 16.45 -1.34 -4.64
N PRO A 37 16.76 -0.44 -3.69
CA PRO A 37 16.08 -0.39 -2.39
C PRO A 37 14.56 -0.22 -2.53
N TRP A 38 14.12 0.52 -3.54
CA TRP A 38 12.70 0.77 -3.83
C TRP A 38 11.95 -0.37 -4.53
N GLU A 39 12.63 -1.40 -5.05
CA GLU A 39 11.96 -2.42 -5.88
C GLU A 39 10.81 -3.13 -5.15
N ARG A 40 11.01 -3.40 -3.85
CA ARG A 40 9.96 -3.99 -3.01
C ARG A 40 8.73 -3.08 -2.93
N PHE A 41 8.92 -1.77 -2.88
CA PHE A 41 7.83 -0.79 -2.80
C PHE A 41 7.13 -0.65 -4.14
N ALA A 42 7.89 -0.58 -5.24
CA ALA A 42 7.34 -0.57 -6.58
C ALA A 42 6.39 -1.78 -6.78
N LYS A 43 6.81 -2.99 -6.40
CA LYS A 43 5.96 -4.19 -6.45
C LYS A 43 4.67 -4.03 -5.63
N LYS A 44 4.75 -3.47 -4.42
CA LYS A 44 3.54 -3.19 -3.61
C LYS A 44 2.63 -2.14 -4.28
N CYS A 45 3.20 -1.10 -4.89
CA CYS A 45 2.42 -0.12 -5.66
C CYS A 45 1.67 -0.79 -6.81
N GLU A 46 2.33 -1.68 -7.58
CA GLU A 46 1.67 -2.45 -8.64
C GLU A 46 0.51 -3.29 -8.10
N MET A 47 0.68 -3.94 -6.94
CA MET A 47 -0.39 -4.72 -6.31
C MET A 47 -1.59 -3.88 -5.86
N MET A 48 -1.38 -2.61 -5.55
CA MET A 48 -2.44 -1.69 -5.12
C MET A 48 -3.15 -0.99 -6.28
N LYS A 49 -2.57 -0.97 -7.49
CA LYS A 49 -3.17 -0.34 -8.68
C LYS A 49 -4.63 -0.74 -8.94
N PRO A 50 -5.02 -2.04 -8.96
CA PRO A 50 -6.41 -2.40 -9.25
C PRO A 50 -7.38 -1.90 -8.17
N ILE A 51 -6.94 -1.82 -6.91
CA ILE A 51 -7.75 -1.31 -5.80
C ILE A 51 -7.98 0.20 -5.97
N VAL A 52 -6.90 0.94 -6.28
CA VAL A 52 -6.96 2.39 -6.48
C VAL A 52 -7.81 2.75 -7.69
N GLU A 53 -7.70 2.00 -8.78
CA GLU A 53 -8.52 2.18 -9.98
C GLU A 53 -10.01 1.97 -9.68
N CYS A 54 -10.34 0.92 -8.93
CA CYS A 54 -11.71 0.67 -8.47
C CYS A 54 -12.23 1.79 -7.56
N HIS A 55 -11.44 2.23 -6.57
CA HIS A 55 -11.84 3.33 -5.69
C HIS A 55 -12.09 4.63 -6.45
N ARG A 56 -11.27 4.91 -7.47
CA ARG A 56 -11.42 6.11 -8.30
C ARG A 56 -12.74 6.11 -9.09
N SER A 57 -13.24 4.95 -9.50
CA SER A 57 -14.53 4.83 -10.18
C SER A 57 -15.73 4.81 -9.21
N CYS A 58 -15.55 4.29 -7.99
CA CYS A 58 -16.63 4.18 -7.00
C CYS A 58 -16.95 5.48 -6.26
N GLY A 59 -15.97 6.36 -6.04
CA GLY A 59 -16.19 7.60 -5.28
C GLY A 59 -16.59 7.36 -3.82
N ARG A 60 -17.86 7.61 -3.48
CA ARG A 60 -18.41 7.41 -2.12
C ARG A 60 -19.45 6.28 -2.05
N ASP A 61 -19.60 5.51 -3.12
CA ASP A 61 -20.61 4.45 -3.19
C ASP A 61 -20.18 3.20 -2.40
N PHE A 62 -20.92 2.90 -1.33
CA PHE A 62 -20.63 1.76 -0.48
C PHE A 62 -20.79 0.42 -1.21
N ALA A 63 -21.86 0.27 -2.00
CA ALA A 63 -22.16 -0.96 -2.73
C ALA A 63 -21.12 -1.27 -3.84
N CYS A 64 -20.43 -0.24 -4.33
CA CYS A 64 -19.30 -0.35 -5.24
C CYS A 64 -18.03 -0.76 -4.49
N HIS A 65 -17.75 -0.16 -3.33
CA HIS A 65 -16.59 -0.52 -2.52
C HIS A 65 -16.59 -1.99 -2.06
N THR A 66 -17.75 -2.59 -1.80
CA THR A 66 -17.84 -4.03 -1.45
C THR A 66 -17.46 -4.96 -2.59
N LYS A 67 -17.39 -4.46 -3.83
CA LYS A 67 -16.98 -5.20 -5.03
C LYS A 67 -15.52 -4.95 -5.41
N CYS A 68 -14.86 -3.98 -4.78
CA CYS A 68 -13.46 -3.69 -5.06
C CYS A 68 -12.55 -4.82 -4.56
N PRO A 69 -11.40 -5.08 -5.23
CA PRO A 69 -10.48 -6.12 -4.82
C PRO A 69 -9.90 -5.84 -3.43
N MET A 70 -9.80 -6.89 -2.61
CA MET A 70 -9.23 -6.78 -1.27
C MET A 70 -7.70 -6.68 -1.31
N PRO A 71 -7.08 -5.90 -0.40
CA PRO A 71 -5.64 -5.84 -0.29
C PRO A 71 -5.07 -7.18 0.21
N GLN A 72 -3.93 -7.60 -0.33
CA GLN A 72 -3.29 -8.87 0.05
C GLN A 72 -2.67 -8.87 1.45
N CYS A 73 -2.44 -7.70 2.05
CA CYS A 73 -1.91 -7.62 3.41
C CYS A 73 -3.01 -7.97 4.41
N PRO A 74 -2.86 -9.04 5.25
CA PRO A 74 -3.93 -9.49 6.15
C PRO A 74 -4.42 -8.40 7.10
N ARG A 75 -3.50 -7.57 7.61
CA ARG A 75 -3.84 -6.44 8.48
C ARG A 75 -4.70 -5.39 7.75
N MET A 76 -4.41 -5.10 6.49
CA MET A 76 -5.23 -4.17 5.71
C MET A 76 -6.57 -4.81 5.33
N GLN A 77 -6.57 -6.08 4.98
CA GLN A 77 -7.78 -6.83 4.67
C GLN A 77 -8.75 -6.83 5.87
N ALA A 78 -8.25 -7.09 7.07
CA ALA A 78 -9.05 -7.05 8.30
C ALA A 78 -9.64 -5.65 8.56
N LYS A 79 -8.87 -4.58 8.31
CA LYS A 79 -9.38 -3.20 8.44
C LYS A 79 -10.48 -2.89 7.44
N VAL A 80 -10.28 -3.25 6.17
CA VAL A 80 -11.29 -3.03 5.11
C VAL A 80 -12.56 -3.81 5.43
N GLN A 81 -12.42 -5.06 5.86
CA GLN A 81 -13.57 -5.90 6.23
C GLN A 81 -14.35 -5.29 7.40
N ALA A 82 -13.66 -4.86 8.47
CA ALA A 82 -14.31 -4.21 9.61
C ALA A 82 -15.05 -2.90 9.22
N ALA A 83 -14.51 -2.13 8.28
CA ALA A 83 -15.17 -0.94 7.75
C ALA A 83 -16.41 -1.29 6.90
N ILE A 84 -16.34 -2.37 6.11
CA ILE A 84 -17.48 -2.88 5.34
C ILE A 84 -18.59 -3.36 6.28
N ASP A 85 -18.25 -4.19 7.26
CA ASP A 85 -19.22 -4.74 8.22
C ASP A 85 -19.91 -3.63 9.02
N CYS A 86 -19.16 -2.61 9.46
CA CYS A 86 -19.73 -1.48 10.19
C CYS A 86 -20.66 -0.63 9.33
N HIS A 87 -20.23 -0.22 8.13
CA HIS A 87 -21.07 0.59 7.25
C HIS A 87 -22.32 -0.16 6.77
N GLY A 88 -22.23 -1.48 6.60
CA GLY A 88 -23.38 -2.34 6.26
C GLY A 88 -24.42 -2.45 7.37
N ALA A 89 -24.06 -2.15 8.63
CA ALA A 89 -24.97 -2.15 9.77
C ALA A 89 -25.63 -0.78 10.04
N CYS A 90 -25.14 0.31 9.43
CA CYS A 90 -25.69 1.65 9.60
C CYS A 90 -26.90 1.91 8.70
N GLN A 91 -27.85 2.72 9.17
CA GLN A 91 -28.94 3.24 8.34
C GLN A 91 -28.43 4.34 7.39
N GLU A 92 -29.08 4.47 6.24
CA GLU A 92 -28.73 5.49 5.26
C GLU A 92 -28.87 6.90 5.85
N GLY A 93 -27.79 7.70 5.76
CA GLY A 93 -27.76 9.06 6.29
C GLY A 93 -27.44 9.18 7.78
N ASP A 94 -27.23 8.07 8.50
CA ASP A 94 -26.87 8.11 9.92
C ASP A 94 -25.41 8.59 10.12
N ARG A 95 -25.27 9.90 10.36
CA ARG A 95 -23.98 10.56 10.54
C ARG A 95 -23.32 10.25 11.88
N GLU A 96 -24.08 9.76 12.86
CA GLU A 96 -23.55 9.40 14.17
C GLU A 96 -22.87 8.01 14.10
N CYS A 97 -23.58 7.03 13.53
CA CYS A 97 -23.09 5.70 13.18
C CYS A 97 -21.85 5.80 12.28
N HIS A 98 -21.89 6.62 11.22
CA HIS A 98 -20.73 6.81 10.32
C HIS A 98 -19.49 7.41 11.02
N ARG A 99 -19.68 8.16 12.12
CA ARG A 99 -18.56 8.67 12.94
C ARG A 99 -17.99 7.62 13.88
N ALA A 100 -18.81 6.65 14.31
CA ALA A 100 -18.38 5.53 15.15
C ALA A 100 -17.63 4.44 14.36
N CYS A 101 -17.84 4.33 13.04
CA CYS A 101 -17.17 3.32 12.23
C CYS A 101 -15.66 3.57 12.04
N PRO A 102 -14.85 2.48 11.98
CA PRO A 102 -13.43 2.58 11.69
C PRO A 102 -13.18 3.20 10.33
N LYS A 103 -12.18 4.09 10.25
CA LYS A 103 -11.73 4.74 9.03
C LYS A 103 -10.72 3.88 8.28
#